data_AF-A0A0J1DK21-F1
#
_entry.id   AF-A0A0J1DK21-F1
#
_cell.length_a   1.000
_cell.length_b   1.000
_cell.length_c   1.000
_cell.angle_alpha   90.00
_cell.angle_beta   90.00
_cell.angle_gamma   90.00
#
_symmetry.space_group_name_H-M   'P 1'
#
loop_
_entity.id
_entity.type
_entity.pdbx_description
1 polymer ?
#
loop_
_entity_poly.entity_id
_entity_poly.type
_entity_poly.pdbx_seq_one_letter_code
_entity_poly.pdbx_strand_id
1 'polypeptide(L)'
;MRLKVIACEVLTREFCLCAASSPHVVDLEFTQKDAHENSAALRGLIQEKIDGASEGQYDAILLGYGLCGNGTVGLVARSTQLVLPRAHDCCTLFLGSRLKFKEHFSQNPSQPFTSVGYMERGDSDVRTSDLRETLGLNRTFEEYAALYGEDNARYIMETLYPAFTMDKHGERVVFIRVPETDTGDWAARFQEKAEREGKEFVELEGSIELIKRLVHGQWGPEEFLVVPPGREIEGVYDWDEICRLSQEGE
;
A
#
# COMPACT_ATOMS: atom_id res chain seq x y z
N MET A 1 6.03 -7.79 -24.75
CA MET A 1 6.41 -6.49 -24.19
C MET A 1 7.65 -6.66 -23.33
N ARG A 2 8.41 -5.58 -23.13
CA ARG A 2 9.40 -5.42 -22.09
C ARG A 2 8.86 -4.46 -21.03
N LEU A 3 8.74 -4.94 -19.81
CA LEU A 3 8.05 -4.28 -18.71
C LEU A 3 9.04 -4.05 -17.56
N LYS A 4 8.97 -2.88 -16.93
CA LYS A 4 9.66 -2.60 -15.67
C LYS A 4 8.64 -2.61 -14.55
N VAL A 5 8.86 -3.33 -13.47
CA VAL A 5 8.02 -3.29 -12.27
C VAL A 5 8.74 -2.49 -11.20
N ILE A 6 8.06 -1.52 -10.59
CA ILE A 6 8.48 -0.85 -9.37
C ILE A 6 7.43 -1.19 -8.31
N ALA A 7 7.81 -1.95 -7.27
CA ALA A 7 6.88 -2.46 -6.26
C ALA A 7 7.44 -2.36 -4.84
N CYS A 8 6.59 -2.48 -3.82
CA CYS A 8 7.06 -2.62 -2.44
C CYS A 8 7.59 -4.05 -2.22
N GLU A 9 8.70 -4.21 -1.49
CA GLU A 9 9.31 -5.53 -1.25
C GLU A 9 8.44 -6.51 -0.44
N VAL A 10 7.37 -6.03 0.21
CA VAL A 10 6.37 -6.90 0.85
C VAL A 10 5.63 -7.76 -0.17
N LEU A 11 5.66 -7.39 -1.47
CA LEU A 11 5.03 -8.14 -2.56
C LEU A 11 6.06 -8.93 -3.40
N THR A 12 7.30 -9.10 -2.91
CA THR A 12 8.37 -9.75 -3.70
C THR A 12 7.96 -11.14 -4.17
N ARG A 13 7.35 -11.97 -3.31
CA ARG A 13 7.00 -13.35 -3.67
C ARG A 13 5.99 -13.38 -4.81
N GLU A 14 4.95 -12.56 -4.70
CA GLU A 14 3.84 -12.48 -5.65
C GLU A 14 4.34 -11.97 -7.01
N PHE A 15 5.12 -10.89 -7.01
CA PHE A 15 5.69 -10.35 -8.24
C PHE A 15 6.69 -11.31 -8.90
N CYS A 16 7.56 -11.96 -8.12
CA CYS A 16 8.50 -12.96 -8.67
C CYS A 16 7.77 -14.15 -9.28
N LEU A 17 6.75 -14.67 -8.59
CA LEU A 17 5.95 -15.79 -9.10
C LEU A 17 5.25 -15.43 -10.41
N CYS A 18 4.56 -14.28 -10.46
CA CYS A 18 3.85 -13.87 -11.67
C CYS A 18 4.80 -13.47 -12.81
N ALA A 19 5.96 -12.88 -12.51
CA ALA A 19 6.97 -12.59 -13.53
C ALA A 19 7.53 -13.88 -14.16
N ALA A 20 7.75 -14.93 -13.35
CA ALA A 20 8.26 -16.21 -13.84
C ALA A 20 7.31 -16.91 -14.84
N SER A 21 6.01 -16.64 -14.75
CA SER A 21 4.99 -17.18 -15.66
C SER A 21 4.54 -16.20 -16.75
N SER A 22 5.09 -14.97 -16.79
CA SER A 22 4.64 -13.94 -17.72
C SER A 22 5.09 -14.24 -19.16
N PRO A 23 4.26 -13.96 -20.18
CA PRO A 23 4.69 -14.01 -21.59
C PRO A 23 5.57 -12.80 -22.00
N HIS A 24 5.99 -11.96 -21.05
CA HIS A 24 6.73 -10.73 -21.28
C HIS A 24 8.09 -10.76 -20.59
N VAL A 25 9.01 -9.91 -21.06
CA VAL A 25 10.28 -9.67 -20.35
C VAL A 25 9.98 -8.71 -19.21
N VAL A 26 10.19 -9.13 -17.97
CA VAL A 26 9.83 -8.34 -16.78
C VAL A 26 11.08 -8.08 -15.93
N ASP A 27 11.49 -6.82 -15.85
CA ASP A 27 12.57 -6.36 -14.97
C ASP A 27 11.94 -5.88 -13.64
N LEU A 28 12.23 -6.58 -12.54
CA LEU A 28 11.67 -6.29 -11.22
C LEU A 28 12.59 -5.36 -10.41
N GLU A 29 12.03 -4.32 -9.80
CA GLU A 29 12.72 -3.43 -8.86
C GLU A 29 11.83 -3.16 -7.64
N PHE A 30 12.39 -3.33 -6.44
CA PHE A 30 11.64 -3.18 -5.19
C PHE A 30 12.11 -1.96 -4.40
N THR A 31 11.18 -1.29 -3.70
CA THR A 31 11.50 -0.34 -2.63
C THR A 31 11.42 -1.04 -1.28
N GLN A 32 12.05 -0.43 -0.28
CA GLN A 32 11.96 -0.89 1.09
C GLN A 32 10.53 -0.82 1.62
N LYS A 33 10.22 -1.75 2.51
CA LYS A 33 8.99 -1.78 3.30
C LYS A 33 8.87 -0.50 4.16
N ASP A 34 7.63 -0.14 4.49
CA ASP A 34 7.26 1.01 5.33
C ASP A 34 7.65 2.40 4.77
N ALA A 35 8.22 2.46 3.56
CA ALA A 35 8.48 3.72 2.86
C ALA A 35 7.21 4.57 2.66
N HIS A 36 6.03 3.96 2.69
CA HIS A 36 4.74 4.65 2.57
C HIS A 36 4.36 5.50 3.79
N GLU A 37 5.02 5.31 4.94
CA GLU A 37 4.85 6.18 6.11
C GLU A 37 5.33 7.62 5.84
N ASN A 38 6.26 7.80 4.89
CA ASN A 38 6.60 9.10 4.33
C ASN A 38 6.29 9.12 2.83
N SER A 39 5.03 9.40 2.51
CA SER A 39 4.54 9.34 1.13
C SER A 39 5.23 10.32 0.17
N ALA A 40 5.71 11.47 0.65
CA ALA A 40 6.49 12.39 -0.18
C ALA A 40 7.85 11.81 -0.55
N ALA A 41 8.54 11.17 0.41
CA ALA A 41 9.80 10.48 0.15
C ALA A 41 9.61 9.26 -0.77
N LEU A 42 8.57 8.45 -0.54
CA LEU A 42 8.22 7.33 -1.41
C LEU A 42 7.93 7.79 -2.84
N ARG A 43 7.15 8.87 -3.01
CA ARG A 43 6.87 9.46 -4.32
C ARG A 43 8.16 9.86 -5.04
N GLY A 44 9.05 10.56 -4.34
CA GLY A 44 10.36 10.93 -4.87
C GLY A 44 11.18 9.72 -5.32
N LEU A 45 11.23 8.68 -4.48
CA LEU A 45 11.93 7.43 -4.79
C LEU A 45 11.34 6.70 -6.01
N ILE A 46 10.01 6.61 -6.11
CA ILE A 46 9.37 5.97 -7.26
C ILE A 46 9.60 6.82 -8.52
N GLN A 47 9.49 8.15 -8.42
CA GLN A 47 9.75 9.04 -9.55
C GLN A 47 11.20 8.94 -10.04
N GLU A 48 12.19 8.84 -9.15
CA GLU A 48 13.59 8.62 -9.52
C GLU A 48 13.77 7.32 -10.32
N LYS A 49 13.10 6.24 -9.89
CA LYS A 49 13.13 4.95 -10.60
C LYS A 49 12.41 4.99 -11.96
N ILE A 50 11.36 5.80 -12.09
CA ILE A 50 10.70 6.09 -13.37
C ILE A 50 11.64 6.90 -14.27
N ASP A 51 12.27 7.94 -13.74
CA ASP A 51 13.15 8.86 -14.47
C ASP A 51 14.45 8.17 -14.92
N GLY A 52 14.89 7.13 -14.20
CA GLY A 52 16.03 6.28 -14.57
C GLY A 52 15.76 5.31 -15.73
N ALA A 53 14.52 5.15 -16.19
CA ALA A 53 14.20 4.33 -17.35
C ALA A 53 14.52 5.10 -18.65
N SER A 54 15.35 4.52 -19.53
CA SER A 54 15.69 5.18 -20.79
C SER A 54 14.53 5.14 -21.78
N GLU A 55 14.38 6.18 -22.60
CA GLU A 55 13.36 6.22 -23.65
C GLU A 55 13.47 5.01 -24.60
N GLY A 56 12.34 4.37 -24.89
CA GLY A 56 12.28 3.17 -25.73
C GLY A 56 12.81 1.88 -25.07
N GLN A 57 13.28 1.93 -23.82
CA GLN A 57 13.76 0.72 -23.10
C GLN A 57 12.61 -0.21 -22.69
N TYR A 58 11.47 0.37 -22.31
CA TYR A 58 10.31 -0.35 -21.79
C TYR A 58 9.04 0.08 -22.53
N ASP A 59 8.16 -0.90 -22.79
CA ASP A 59 6.83 -0.63 -23.34
C ASP A 59 5.90 -0.01 -22.27
N ALA A 60 6.08 -0.38 -21.00
CA ALA A 60 5.38 0.18 -19.84
C ALA A 60 6.17 0.00 -18.55
N ILE A 61 5.96 0.92 -17.60
CA ILE A 61 6.40 0.81 -16.21
C ILE A 61 5.18 0.49 -15.35
N LEU A 62 5.22 -0.64 -14.66
CA LEU A 62 4.17 -1.14 -13.80
C LEU A 62 4.45 -0.73 -12.36
N LEU A 63 3.49 -0.08 -11.71
CA LEU A 63 3.57 0.25 -10.30
C LEU A 63 2.84 -0.82 -9.49
N GLY A 64 3.59 -1.58 -8.70
CA GLY A 64 3.05 -2.52 -7.70
C GLY A 64 2.58 -1.80 -6.44
N TYR A 65 1.76 -0.76 -6.63
CA TYR A 65 1.27 0.15 -5.61
C TYR A 65 -0.18 0.53 -5.87
N GLY A 66 -0.94 0.74 -4.78
CA GLY A 66 -2.15 1.56 -4.81
C GLY A 66 -1.83 3.03 -4.58
N LEU A 67 -2.70 3.75 -3.87
CA LEU A 67 -2.39 5.09 -3.37
C LEU A 67 -1.30 5.06 -2.30
N CYS A 68 -1.28 4.04 -1.42
CA CYS A 68 -0.26 3.79 -0.39
C CYS A 68 0.15 5.08 0.36
N GLY A 69 -0.80 5.69 1.08
CA GLY A 69 -0.56 6.96 1.79
C GLY A 69 -0.36 8.18 0.87
N ASN A 70 -0.79 8.08 -0.40
CA ASN A 70 -0.56 9.03 -1.51
C ASN A 70 0.85 9.02 -2.10
N GLY A 71 1.62 7.94 -1.91
CA GLY A 71 2.93 7.77 -2.53
C GLY A 71 2.92 7.75 -4.06
N THR A 72 1.78 7.42 -4.68
CA THR A 72 1.64 7.39 -6.15
C THR A 72 0.96 8.61 -6.76
N VAL A 73 0.20 9.37 -5.96
CA VAL A 73 -0.42 10.63 -6.42
C VAL A 73 0.69 11.61 -6.81
N GLY A 74 0.58 12.28 -7.95
CA GLY A 74 1.60 13.22 -8.43
C GLY A 74 2.77 12.58 -9.17
N LEU A 75 2.81 11.24 -9.34
CA LEU A 75 3.79 10.62 -10.22
C LEU A 75 3.47 10.95 -11.68
N VAL A 76 4.51 11.29 -12.43
CA VAL A 76 4.40 11.66 -13.85
C VAL A 76 4.99 10.55 -14.70
N ALA A 77 4.21 10.08 -15.67
CA ALA A 77 4.70 9.25 -16.75
C ALA A 77 5.62 10.11 -17.62
N ARG A 78 6.92 9.80 -17.68
CA ARG A 78 7.87 10.57 -18.51
C ARG A 78 7.71 10.24 -19.99
N SER A 79 8.66 9.52 -20.56
CA SER A 79 8.60 9.02 -21.94
C SER A 79 7.88 7.67 -22.05
N THR A 80 7.72 6.95 -20.93
CA THR A 80 7.11 5.62 -20.88
C THR A 80 5.81 5.67 -20.08
N GLN A 81 4.77 5.01 -20.58
CA GLN A 81 3.48 4.93 -19.87
C GLN A 81 3.64 4.24 -18.51
N LEU A 82 2.86 4.69 -17.52
CA LEU A 82 2.73 4.01 -16.24
C LEU A 82 1.44 3.19 -16.22
N VAL A 83 1.46 2.06 -15.53
CA VAL A 83 0.25 1.28 -15.26
C VAL A 83 0.21 0.92 -13.79
N LEU A 84 -0.90 1.20 -13.13
CA LEU A 84 -1.10 0.87 -11.71
C LEU A 84 -2.50 0.32 -11.45
N PRO A 85 -2.67 -0.56 -10.47
CA PRO A 85 -3.99 -0.98 -10.04
C PRO A 85 -4.75 0.18 -9.40
N ARG A 86 -6.07 0.24 -9.62
CA ARG A 86 -7.02 1.05 -8.86
C ARG A 86 -7.16 0.44 -7.48
N ALA A 87 -6.25 0.82 -6.59
CA ALA A 87 -6.09 0.23 -5.26
C ALA A 87 -5.79 1.31 -4.22
N HIS A 88 -6.32 1.17 -3.01
CA HIS A 88 -6.02 2.10 -1.91
C HIS A 88 -4.59 1.89 -1.39
N ASP A 89 -4.20 0.64 -1.20
CA ASP A 89 -2.85 0.25 -0.79
C ASP A 89 -2.56 -1.21 -1.16
N CYS A 90 -1.43 -1.74 -0.65
CA CYS A 90 -1.03 -3.13 -0.88
C CYS A 90 -2.01 -4.18 -0.33
N CYS A 91 -2.93 -3.85 0.60
CA CYS A 91 -3.99 -4.77 1.03
C CYS A 91 -4.86 -5.19 -0.16
N THR A 92 -5.24 -4.24 -1.01
CA THR A 92 -6.01 -4.53 -2.23
C THR A 92 -5.24 -5.48 -3.17
N LEU A 93 -3.91 -5.32 -3.25
CA LEU A 93 -3.06 -6.17 -4.08
C LEU A 93 -2.98 -7.60 -3.52
N PHE A 94 -2.84 -7.77 -2.20
CA PHE A 94 -2.87 -9.10 -1.56
C PHE A 94 -4.24 -9.77 -1.67
N LEU A 95 -5.34 -9.01 -1.56
CA LEU A 95 -6.70 -9.53 -1.74
C LEU A 95 -6.99 -9.90 -3.20
N GLY A 96 -6.22 -9.37 -4.15
CA GLY A 96 -6.42 -9.55 -5.59
C GLY A 96 -7.69 -8.88 -6.13
N SER A 97 -8.35 -8.01 -5.35
CA SER A 97 -9.61 -7.38 -5.73
C SER A 97 -9.93 -6.13 -4.91
N ARG A 98 -10.25 -5.03 -5.61
CA ARG A 98 -10.83 -3.82 -5.01
C ARG A 98 -12.17 -4.08 -4.32
N LEU A 99 -12.98 -4.99 -4.87
CA LEU A 99 -14.28 -5.35 -4.29
C LEU A 99 -14.12 -6.10 -2.97
N LYS A 100 -13.19 -7.07 -2.88
CA LYS A 100 -12.85 -7.73 -1.61
C LYS A 100 -12.31 -6.74 -0.58
N PHE A 101 -11.48 -5.78 -1.00
CA PHE A 101 -11.01 -4.72 -0.11
C PHE A 101 -12.19 -3.90 0.43
N LYS A 102 -13.12 -3.47 -0.42
CA LYS A 102 -14.33 -2.75 0.00
C LYS A 102 -15.18 -3.59 0.96
N GLU A 103 -15.38 -4.88 0.67
CA GLU A 103 -16.15 -5.80 1.52
C GLU A 103 -15.59 -5.89 2.94
N HIS A 104 -14.27 -6.08 3.08
CA HIS A 104 -13.66 -6.35 4.37
C HIS A 104 -13.17 -5.10 5.12
N PHE A 105 -12.85 -4.01 4.41
CA PHE A 105 -12.18 -2.83 4.97
C PHE A 105 -13.00 -1.52 4.84
N SER A 106 -14.16 -1.49 4.16
CA SER A 106 -14.89 -0.21 4.01
C SER A 106 -15.38 0.43 5.31
N GLN A 107 -15.71 -0.38 6.31
CA GLN A 107 -16.14 0.10 7.63
C GLN A 107 -14.96 0.53 8.52
N ASN A 108 -13.76 0.03 8.23
CA ASN A 108 -12.52 0.40 8.91
C ASN A 108 -11.34 0.34 7.94
N PRO A 109 -11.13 1.37 7.09
CA PRO A 109 -10.06 1.35 6.08
C PRO A 109 -8.65 1.30 6.66
N SER A 110 -8.51 1.61 7.95
CA SER A 110 -7.25 1.57 8.69
C SER A 110 -7.07 0.30 9.53
N GLN A 111 -7.98 -0.68 9.37
CA GLN A 111 -7.90 -1.99 10.02
C GLN A 111 -6.51 -2.61 9.80
N PRO A 112 -5.75 -2.90 10.87
CA PRO A 112 -4.44 -3.50 10.74
C PRO A 112 -4.51 -4.85 10.01
N PHE A 113 -3.56 -5.07 9.10
CA PHE A 113 -3.43 -6.33 8.37
C PHE A 113 -1.95 -6.73 8.21
N THR A 114 -1.74 -8.00 7.90
CA THR A 114 -0.43 -8.53 7.50
C THR A 114 -0.60 -9.60 6.43
N SER A 115 0.51 -10.02 5.86
CA SER A 115 0.67 -11.15 4.94
C SER A 115 2.09 -11.70 5.11
N VAL A 116 2.38 -12.83 4.45
CA VAL A 116 3.71 -13.47 4.50
C VAL A 116 4.83 -12.46 4.20
N GLY A 117 4.73 -11.71 3.10
CA GLY A 117 5.79 -10.77 2.73
C GLY A 117 5.94 -9.57 3.67
N TYR A 118 4.89 -9.21 4.42
CA TYR A 118 5.02 -8.23 5.52
C TYR A 118 5.82 -8.80 6.69
N MET A 119 5.61 -10.06 7.04
CA MET A 119 6.31 -10.74 8.16
C MET A 119 7.74 -11.16 7.81
N GLU A 120 8.06 -11.33 6.52
CA GLU A 120 9.41 -11.68 6.06
C GLU A 120 10.37 -10.48 5.98
N ARG A 121 9.85 -9.25 5.98
CA ARG A 121 10.60 -8.03 5.67
C ARG A 121 10.59 -7.08 6.86
N GLY A 122 11.77 -6.65 7.32
CA GLY A 122 11.92 -5.69 8.41
C GLY A 122 11.50 -6.24 9.78
N ASP A 123 11.40 -5.35 10.76
CA ASP A 123 11.14 -5.72 12.17
C ASP A 123 9.66 -5.64 12.57
N SER A 124 8.83 -4.93 11.79
CA SER A 124 7.39 -4.83 12.02
C SER A 124 6.65 -6.03 11.41
N ASP A 125 5.71 -6.66 12.10
CA ASP A 125 4.97 -7.80 11.52
C ASP A 125 3.65 -7.39 10.88
N VAL A 126 3.15 -6.19 11.16
CA VAL A 126 1.79 -5.75 10.83
C VAL A 126 1.84 -4.37 10.18
N ARG A 127 1.06 -4.18 9.13
CA ARG A 127 0.78 -2.86 8.58
C ARG A 127 -0.23 -2.17 9.49
N THR A 128 0.20 -1.14 10.19
CA THR A 128 -0.65 -0.19 10.93
C THR A 128 -0.71 1.13 10.18
N SER A 129 -1.73 1.96 10.40
CA SER A 129 -1.69 3.35 9.95
C SER A 129 -1.02 4.15 11.07
N ASP A 130 0.29 4.40 10.98
CA ASP A 130 1.02 5.13 12.01
C ASP A 130 0.88 6.65 11.85
N LEU A 131 -0.30 7.09 11.38
CA LEU A 131 -0.70 8.49 11.36
C LEU A 131 -0.56 9.13 12.76
N ARG A 132 -0.69 8.33 13.83
CA ARG A 132 -0.45 8.77 15.21
C ARG A 132 1.02 9.09 15.46
N GLU A 133 1.95 8.28 14.97
CA GLU A 133 3.39 8.49 15.15
C GLU A 133 3.92 9.62 14.27
N THR A 134 3.52 9.62 13.00
CA THR A 134 3.93 10.62 12.02
C THR A 134 3.41 12.02 12.35
N LEU A 135 2.22 12.14 12.96
CA LEU A 135 1.69 13.43 13.44
C LEU A 135 2.14 13.78 14.87
N GLY A 136 2.99 12.94 15.51
CA GLY A 136 3.44 13.13 16.88
C GLY A 136 2.31 13.07 17.92
N LEU A 137 1.19 12.40 17.58
CA LEU A 137 -0.02 12.18 18.39
C LEU A 137 0.13 11.03 19.40
N ASN A 138 1.33 10.52 19.55
CA ASN A 138 1.79 9.55 20.53
C ASN A 138 2.63 10.21 21.65
N ARG A 139 2.72 11.54 21.66
CA ARG A 139 3.37 12.29 22.74
C ARG A 139 2.57 12.27 24.03
N THR A 140 3.26 12.26 25.17
CA THR A 140 2.61 12.37 26.48
C THR A 140 2.05 13.79 26.68
N PHE A 141 1.12 13.95 27.62
CA PHE A 141 0.64 15.27 28.02
C PHE A 141 1.80 16.20 28.41
N GLU A 142 2.82 15.68 29.09
CA GLU A 142 3.99 16.45 29.52
C GLU A 142 4.83 16.93 28.34
N GLU A 143 4.99 16.09 27.30
CA GLU A 143 5.70 16.47 26.07
C GLU A 143 4.93 17.53 25.28
N TYR A 144 3.60 17.45 25.24
CA TYR A 144 2.77 18.49 24.66
C TYR A 144 2.80 19.79 25.45
N ALA A 145 2.75 19.71 26.78
CA ALA A 145 2.80 20.87 27.66
C ALA A 145 4.14 21.59 27.54
N ALA A 146 5.25 20.85 27.39
CA ALA A 146 6.57 21.42 27.16
C ALA A 146 6.68 22.18 25.82
N LEU A 147 5.99 21.73 24.78
CA LEU A 147 6.07 22.31 23.44
C LEU A 147 5.07 23.44 23.19
N TYR A 148 3.86 23.32 23.72
CA TYR A 148 2.74 24.20 23.37
C TYR A 148 2.12 24.92 24.58
N GLY A 149 2.57 24.62 25.79
CA GLY A 149 1.96 25.09 27.05
C GLY A 149 0.79 24.22 27.50
N GLU A 150 0.51 24.21 28.80
CA GLU A 150 -0.48 23.30 29.41
C GLU A 150 -1.90 23.44 28.84
N ASP A 151 -2.35 24.67 28.57
CA ASP A 151 -3.71 24.90 28.06
C ASP A 151 -3.88 24.38 26.64
N ASN A 152 -2.87 24.57 25.77
CA ASN A 152 -2.88 24.02 24.41
C ASN A 152 -2.69 22.51 24.43
N ALA A 153 -1.85 21.98 25.32
CA ALA A 153 -1.69 20.53 25.51
C ALA A 153 -3.01 19.88 25.92
N ARG A 154 -3.76 20.52 26.83
CA ARG A 154 -5.10 20.07 27.24
C ARG A 154 -6.09 20.11 26.08
N TYR A 155 -6.11 21.20 25.32
CA TYR A 155 -6.97 21.30 24.13
C TYR A 155 -6.63 20.26 23.05
N ILE A 156 -5.34 20.05 22.75
CA ILE A 156 -4.85 19.03 21.82
C ILE A 156 -5.28 17.65 22.31
N MET A 157 -5.03 17.32 23.58
CA MET A 157 -5.39 16.03 24.15
C MET A 157 -6.90 15.80 24.18
N GLU A 158 -7.72 16.80 24.52
CA GLU A 158 -9.18 16.70 24.51
C GLU A 158 -9.76 16.57 23.10
N THR A 159 -9.17 17.28 22.12
CA THR A 159 -9.58 17.23 20.71
C THR A 159 -9.23 15.89 20.07
N LEU A 160 -8.08 15.32 20.45
CA LEU A 160 -7.62 14.03 19.96
C LEU A 160 -8.14 12.86 20.80
N TYR A 161 -8.68 13.10 21.99
CA TYR A 161 -9.23 12.09 22.90
C TYR A 161 -10.24 11.15 22.21
N PRO A 162 -11.15 11.60 21.33
CA PRO A 162 -12.01 10.71 20.55
C PRO A 162 -11.22 9.78 19.62
N ALA A 163 -10.14 10.27 18.97
CA ALA A 163 -9.25 9.46 18.15
C ALA A 163 -8.34 8.52 18.98
N PHE A 164 -8.07 8.89 20.24
CA PHE A 164 -7.30 8.09 21.20
C PHE A 164 -8.14 7.01 21.90
N THR A 165 -9.43 7.26 22.11
CA THR A 165 -10.42 6.35 22.70
C THR A 165 -11.12 5.45 21.67
N MET A 166 -10.74 5.55 20.39
CA MET A 166 -11.02 4.52 19.38
C MET A 166 -10.20 3.24 19.64
N ASP A 167 -10.22 2.73 20.88
CA ASP A 167 -9.57 1.49 21.33
C ASP A 167 -10.04 0.26 20.53
N LYS A 168 -11.13 0.36 19.77
CA LYS A 168 -11.66 -0.70 18.92
C LYS A 168 -10.88 -0.95 17.63
N HIS A 169 -9.98 -0.06 17.21
CA HIS A 169 -9.24 -0.24 15.96
C HIS A 169 -8.07 -1.24 16.10
N GLY A 170 -7.70 -1.60 17.34
CA GLY A 170 -6.65 -2.55 17.65
C GLY A 170 -7.13 -3.92 18.13
N GLU A 171 -8.44 -4.12 18.31
CA GLU A 171 -8.99 -5.40 18.80
C GLU A 171 -8.88 -6.49 17.75
N ARG A 172 -8.96 -6.18 16.46
CA ARG A 172 -8.87 -7.14 15.35
C ARG A 172 -7.58 -6.96 14.58
N VAL A 173 -6.97 -8.05 14.12
CA VAL A 173 -5.86 -8.07 13.16
C VAL A 173 -6.15 -9.06 12.05
N VAL A 174 -5.89 -8.65 10.81
CA VAL A 174 -6.19 -9.47 9.63
C VAL A 174 -4.91 -10.10 9.08
N PHE A 175 -4.89 -11.42 8.90
CA PHE A 175 -3.88 -12.10 8.11
C PHE A 175 -4.43 -12.40 6.72
N ILE A 176 -3.81 -11.88 5.67
CA ILE A 176 -4.19 -12.15 4.29
C ILE A 176 -3.30 -13.29 3.79
N ARG A 177 -3.87 -14.49 3.68
CA ARG A 177 -3.20 -15.66 3.12
C ARG A 177 -3.29 -15.62 1.61
N VAL A 178 -2.16 -15.54 0.92
CA VAL A 178 -2.09 -15.72 -0.54
C VAL A 178 -1.63 -17.15 -0.83
N PRO A 179 -2.54 -18.07 -1.22
CA PRO A 179 -2.24 -19.50 -1.27
C PRO A 179 -1.05 -19.85 -2.17
N GLU A 180 -0.82 -19.08 -3.24
CA GLU A 180 0.24 -19.35 -4.22
C GLU A 180 1.65 -19.01 -3.72
N THR A 181 1.76 -18.17 -2.69
CA THR A 181 3.04 -17.71 -2.14
C THR A 181 3.24 -18.05 -0.66
N ASP A 182 2.21 -18.59 0.00
CA ASP A 182 2.27 -19.08 1.37
C ASP A 182 3.00 -20.42 1.45
N THR A 183 4.15 -20.43 2.11
CA THR A 183 5.07 -21.59 2.14
C THR A 183 5.39 -22.10 3.54
N GLY A 184 4.61 -21.70 4.55
CA GLY A 184 4.84 -22.15 5.92
C GLY A 184 3.73 -21.80 6.89
N ASP A 185 4.02 -21.94 8.18
CA ASP A 185 3.02 -21.77 9.26
C ASP A 185 2.84 -20.30 9.67
N TRP A 186 2.91 -19.36 8.73
CA TRP A 186 2.88 -17.91 8.98
C TRP A 186 1.60 -17.48 9.70
N ALA A 187 0.45 -17.97 9.23
CA ALA A 187 -0.84 -17.71 9.85
C ALA A 187 -0.89 -18.18 11.30
N ALA A 188 -0.41 -19.39 11.59
CA ALA A 188 -0.40 -19.94 12.95
C ALA A 188 0.51 -19.11 13.87
N ARG A 189 1.72 -18.75 13.41
CA ARG A 189 2.64 -17.88 14.16
C ARG A 189 2.04 -16.50 14.44
N PHE A 190 1.32 -15.94 13.46
CA PHE A 190 0.66 -14.65 13.63
C PHE A 190 -0.55 -14.74 14.56
N GLN A 191 -1.33 -15.82 14.48
CA GLN A 191 -2.44 -16.11 15.39
C GLN A 191 -1.96 -16.18 16.85
N GLU A 192 -0.89 -16.94 17.13
CA GLU A 192 -0.30 -17.03 18.48
C GLU A 192 0.14 -15.65 19.01
N LYS A 193 0.68 -14.79 18.13
CA LYS A 193 1.05 -13.41 18.48
C LYS A 193 -0.19 -12.56 18.77
N ALA A 194 -1.22 -12.63 17.94
CA ALA A 194 -2.47 -11.90 18.14
C ALA A 194 -3.14 -12.30 19.47
N GLU A 195 -3.23 -13.59 19.76
CA GLU A 195 -3.79 -14.11 21.02
C GLU A 195 -3.01 -13.62 22.25
N ARG A 196 -1.67 -13.63 22.19
CA ARG A 196 -0.82 -13.07 23.25
C ARG A 196 -1.03 -11.58 23.49
N GLU A 197 -1.35 -10.84 22.43
CA GLU A 197 -1.64 -9.41 22.48
C GLU A 197 -3.11 -9.11 22.81
N GLY A 198 -3.95 -10.15 23.02
CA GLY A 198 -5.37 -10.00 23.31
C GLY A 198 -6.19 -9.53 22.11
N LYS A 199 -5.69 -9.74 20.88
CA LYS A 199 -6.33 -9.34 19.63
C LYS A 199 -7.08 -10.51 18.98
N GLU A 200 -8.25 -10.24 18.44
CA GLU A 200 -9.00 -11.08 17.52
C GLU A 200 -8.20 -11.28 16.22
N PHE A 201 -7.82 -12.52 15.96
CA PHE A 201 -7.21 -12.91 14.69
C PHE A 201 -8.30 -13.24 13.67
N VAL A 202 -8.20 -12.65 12.47
CA VAL A 202 -9.04 -13.01 11.32
C VAL A 202 -8.18 -13.34 10.12
N GLU A 203 -8.37 -14.53 9.56
CA GLU A 203 -7.74 -14.94 8.31
C GLU A 203 -8.65 -14.61 7.11
N LEU A 204 -8.08 -14.00 6.07
CA LEU A 204 -8.73 -13.79 4.79
C LEU A 204 -7.94 -14.46 3.67
N GLU A 205 -8.66 -15.05 2.71
CA GLU A 205 -8.05 -15.62 1.51
C GLU A 205 -7.82 -14.53 0.45
N GLY A 206 -6.54 -14.24 0.22
CA GLY A 206 -6.02 -13.37 -0.82
C GLY A 206 -5.87 -14.07 -2.17
N SER A 207 -5.28 -13.39 -3.14
CA SER A 207 -5.05 -13.92 -4.48
C SER A 207 -4.02 -13.10 -5.25
N ILE A 208 -3.14 -13.78 -6.00
CA ILE A 208 -2.19 -13.13 -6.91
C ILE A 208 -2.82 -12.53 -8.17
N GLU A 209 -4.11 -12.75 -8.41
CA GLU A 209 -4.73 -12.52 -9.72
C GLU A 209 -4.64 -11.05 -10.21
N LEU A 210 -4.74 -10.06 -9.32
CA LEU A 210 -4.53 -8.65 -9.70
C LEU A 210 -3.08 -8.37 -10.14
N ILE A 211 -2.12 -8.93 -9.41
CA ILE A 211 -0.67 -8.79 -9.71
C ILE A 211 -0.34 -9.52 -11.02
N LYS A 212 -0.90 -10.72 -11.20
CA LYS A 212 -0.77 -11.51 -12.43
C LYS A 212 -1.30 -10.74 -13.64
N ARG A 213 -2.51 -10.18 -13.56
CA ARG A 213 -3.06 -9.36 -14.65
C ARG A 213 -2.18 -8.16 -14.98
N LEU A 214 -1.65 -7.48 -13.96
CA LEU A 214 -0.72 -6.37 -14.14
C LEU A 214 0.52 -6.78 -14.96
N VAL A 215 1.22 -7.86 -14.56
CA VAL A 215 2.46 -8.28 -15.22
C VAL A 215 2.27 -9.09 -16.50
N HIS A 216 1.05 -9.60 -16.76
CA HIS A 216 0.65 -10.24 -18.01
C HIS A 216 0.08 -9.26 -19.05
N GLY A 217 0.07 -7.95 -18.76
CA GLY A 217 -0.39 -6.93 -19.71
C GLY A 217 -1.91 -6.82 -19.87
N GLN A 218 -2.68 -7.31 -18.90
CA GLN A 218 -4.15 -7.36 -18.95
C GLN A 218 -4.78 -6.16 -18.22
N TRP A 219 -4.56 -4.96 -18.77
CA TRP A 219 -4.88 -3.70 -18.09
C TRP A 219 -6.31 -3.22 -18.37
N GLY A 220 -7.30 -4.00 -17.93
CA GLY A 220 -8.71 -3.60 -18.00
C GLY A 220 -9.00 -2.32 -17.20
N PRO A 221 -9.78 -1.36 -17.73
CA PRO A 221 -9.95 -0.04 -17.12
C PRO A 221 -10.69 -0.05 -15.77
N GLU A 222 -11.43 -1.13 -15.47
CA GLU A 222 -12.11 -1.31 -14.18
C GLU A 222 -11.14 -1.56 -13.01
N GLU A 223 -9.98 -2.14 -13.30
CA GLU A 223 -8.99 -2.54 -12.30
C GLU A 223 -7.69 -1.75 -12.39
N PHE A 224 -7.40 -1.13 -13.53
CA PHE A 224 -6.14 -0.46 -13.79
C PHE A 224 -6.34 0.96 -14.31
N LEU A 225 -5.44 1.85 -13.89
CA LEU A 225 -5.21 3.13 -14.52
C LEU A 225 -3.97 3.01 -15.42
N VAL A 226 -4.14 3.36 -16.69
CA VAL A 226 -3.03 3.52 -17.65
C VAL A 226 -2.77 5.02 -17.80
N VAL A 227 -1.54 5.44 -17.54
CA VAL A 227 -1.09 6.83 -17.55
C VAL A 227 -0.21 7.05 -18.77
N PRO A 228 -0.71 7.75 -19.81
CA PRO A 228 0.08 8.05 -21.00
C PRO A 228 1.32 8.92 -20.68
N PRO A 229 2.37 8.87 -21.50
CA PRO A 229 3.52 9.79 -21.40
C PRO A 229 3.07 11.26 -21.26
N GLY A 230 3.75 11.99 -20.38
CA GLY A 230 3.47 13.39 -20.03
C GLY A 230 2.30 13.59 -19.05
N ARG A 231 1.55 12.55 -18.68
CA ARG A 231 0.41 12.66 -17.76
C ARG A 231 0.78 12.29 -16.33
N GLU A 232 -0.01 12.81 -15.39
CA GLU A 232 0.18 12.67 -13.95
C GLU A 232 -0.99 11.89 -13.32
N ILE A 233 -0.70 11.18 -12.22
CA ILE A 233 -1.69 10.46 -11.40
C ILE A 233 -2.36 11.41 -10.39
N GLU A 234 -3.68 11.41 -10.33
CA GLU A 234 -4.49 12.09 -9.33
C GLU A 234 -5.27 11.07 -8.47
N GLY A 235 -5.42 11.32 -7.16
CA GLY A 235 -6.28 10.52 -6.28
C GLY A 235 -7.72 11.03 -6.26
N VAL A 236 -8.70 10.12 -6.39
CA VAL A 236 -10.16 10.42 -6.35
C VAL A 236 -10.76 10.14 -4.96
N TYR A 237 -10.11 9.27 -4.18
CA TYR A 237 -10.49 8.94 -2.79
C TYR A 237 -11.91 8.38 -2.65
N ASP A 238 -12.35 7.58 -3.63
CA ASP A 238 -13.60 6.83 -3.58
C ASP A 238 -13.33 5.31 -3.57
N TRP A 239 -14.41 4.53 -3.59
CA TRP A 239 -14.30 3.07 -3.62
C TRP A 239 -14.19 2.49 -5.02
N ASP A 240 -14.42 3.29 -6.06
CA ASP A 240 -14.74 2.81 -7.41
C ASP A 240 -13.67 3.19 -8.43
N GLU A 241 -13.36 4.48 -8.57
CA GLU A 241 -12.31 4.98 -9.45
C GLU A 241 -10.93 4.96 -8.77
N ILE A 242 -10.85 5.37 -7.50
CA ILE A 242 -9.66 5.49 -6.63
C ILE A 242 -8.61 6.49 -7.12
N CYS A 243 -8.19 6.39 -8.38
CA CYS A 243 -7.20 7.24 -9.01
C CYS A 243 -7.55 7.52 -10.47
N ARG A 244 -7.09 8.64 -11.01
CA ARG A 244 -7.36 9.04 -12.40
C ARG A 244 -6.18 9.82 -12.98
N LEU A 245 -6.30 10.22 -14.24
CA LEU A 245 -5.37 11.19 -14.81
C LEU A 245 -5.67 12.58 -14.24
N SER A 246 -4.63 13.29 -13.83
CA SER A 246 -4.75 14.70 -13.49
C SER A 246 -5.34 15.48 -14.67
N GLN A 247 -6.25 16.41 -14.38
CA GLN A 247 -6.77 17.34 -15.37
C GLN A 247 -5.66 18.33 -15.74
N GLU A 248 -5.45 18.56 -17.04
CA GLU A 248 -4.61 19.66 -17.49
C GLU A 248 -5.28 20.95 -16.99
N GLY A 249 -4.56 21.74 -16.19
CA GLY A 249 -5.11 22.99 -15.65
C GLY A 249 -5.60 23.90 -16.77
N GLU A 250 -6.81 24.44 -16.60
CA GLU A 250 -7.31 25.60 -17.38
C GLU A 250 -6.43 26.84 -17.16
#